data_AF-A0A401PI19-F1
#
_entry.id   AF-A0A401PI19-F1
#
_cell.length_a   1.000
_cell.length_b   1.000
_cell.length_c   1.000
_cell.angle_alpha   90.00
_cell.angle_beta   90.00
_cell.angle_gamma   90.00
#
_symmetry.space_group_name_H-M   'P 1'
#
loop_
_entity.id
_entity.type
_entity.pdbx_description
1 polymer ?
#
loop_
_entity_poly.entity_id
_entity_poly.type
_entity_poly.pdbx_seq_one_letter_code
_entity_poly.pdbx_strand_id
1 'polypeptide(L)'
;RSWGRRTMQRLPVKRSLQLEKKEVEATPRKKDRQISSERFCPVTGTQCLSPLTPSSSPFRTKSDVELSTERTAVSTRGHLQADKKGLNILRSKVEKSVLVIKATREKLSALQALEGSTELEYFMGAWNKSGDLNAELRRNRELMAQGKRRSYQTAKVQEN
;
A
#
# COMPACT_ATOMS: atom_id res chain seq x y z
N ARG A 1 -57.50 -22.09 36.63
CA ARG A 1 -56.11 -22.38 36.20
C ARG A 1 -56.15 -22.81 34.74
N SER A 2 -55.07 -22.53 33.99
CA SER A 2 -54.81 -22.85 32.58
C SER A 2 -55.25 -21.79 31.55
N TRP A 3 -54.33 -20.87 31.25
CA TRP A 3 -54.32 -20.10 30.01
C TRP A 3 -53.48 -20.88 28.99
N GLY A 4 -54.09 -21.29 27.88
CA GLY A 4 -53.40 -21.96 26.78
C GLY A 4 -52.46 -21.01 26.04
N ARG A 5 -51.17 -21.35 25.97
CA ARG A 5 -50.17 -20.63 25.17
C ARG A 5 -50.40 -20.94 23.68
N ARG A 6 -50.82 -19.95 22.90
CA ARG A 6 -50.70 -19.99 21.44
C ARG A 6 -49.26 -19.62 21.06
N THR A 7 -48.47 -20.61 20.65
CA THR A 7 -47.17 -20.36 20.01
C THR A 7 -47.40 -19.89 18.58
N MET A 8 -47.19 -18.60 18.31
CA MET A 8 -47.12 -18.11 16.93
C MET A 8 -45.82 -18.61 16.30
N GLN A 9 -45.91 -19.62 15.45
CA GLN A 9 -44.81 -20.01 14.58
C GLN A 9 -44.62 -18.90 13.54
N ARG A 10 -43.56 -18.09 13.71
CA ARG A 10 -43.11 -17.16 12.66
C ARG A 10 -42.49 -17.98 11.54
N LEU A 11 -43.25 -18.25 10.48
CA LEU A 11 -42.68 -18.82 9.25
C LEU A 11 -41.78 -17.77 8.59
N PRO A 12 -40.56 -18.13 8.14
CA PRO A 12 -39.71 -17.22 7.40
C PRO A 12 -40.34 -16.92 6.03
N VAL A 13 -40.76 -15.67 5.81
CA VAL A 13 -41.28 -15.21 4.51
C VAL A 13 -40.11 -15.15 3.52
N LYS A 14 -40.01 -16.16 2.65
CA LYS A 14 -39.06 -16.17 1.53
C LYS A 14 -39.64 -15.33 0.39
N ARG A 15 -39.11 -14.12 0.18
CA ARG A 15 -39.40 -13.31 -1.02
C ARG A 15 -38.29 -13.56 -2.02
N SER A 16 -38.54 -14.41 -3.01
CA SER A 16 -37.64 -14.58 -4.16
C SER A 16 -37.74 -13.36 -5.07
N LEU A 17 -36.59 -12.77 -5.42
CA LEU A 17 -36.49 -11.70 -6.41
C LEU A 17 -36.83 -12.27 -7.80
N GLN A 18 -37.95 -11.85 -8.37
CA GLN A 18 -38.34 -12.21 -9.74
C GLN A 18 -37.74 -11.17 -10.69
N LEU A 19 -36.67 -11.54 -11.39
CA LEU A 19 -36.11 -10.71 -12.46
C LEU A 19 -36.86 -11.02 -13.75
N GLU A 20 -37.69 -10.07 -14.16
CA GLU A 20 -38.34 -10.10 -15.47
C GLU A 20 -37.29 -10.10 -16.59
N LYS A 21 -37.43 -11.02 -17.54
CA LYS A 21 -36.54 -11.12 -18.70
C LYS A 21 -36.93 -10.04 -19.70
N LYS A 22 -36.17 -8.95 -19.74
CA LYS A 22 -36.23 -8.00 -20.86
C LYS A 22 -35.54 -8.60 -22.09
N GLU A 23 -36.22 -8.39 -23.19
CA GLU A 23 -35.94 -8.86 -24.53
C GLU A 23 -34.64 -8.27 -25.09
N VAL A 24 -34.09 -8.98 -26.08
CA VAL A 24 -32.74 -8.90 -26.66
C VAL A 24 -32.23 -7.48 -26.89
N GLU A 25 -31.20 -7.08 -26.14
CA GLU A 25 -30.28 -6.02 -26.54
C GLU A 25 -28.90 -6.63 -26.77
N ALA A 26 -28.33 -6.35 -27.94
CA ALA A 26 -27.16 -7.03 -28.50
C ALA A 26 -25.97 -7.01 -27.53
N THR A 27 -25.68 -8.17 -26.95
CA THR A 27 -24.53 -8.35 -26.08
C THR A 27 -23.27 -8.32 -26.95
N PRO A 28 -22.25 -7.50 -26.65
CA PRO A 28 -21.01 -7.56 -27.41
C PRO A 28 -20.38 -8.94 -27.20
N ARG A 29 -20.18 -9.69 -28.29
CA ARG A 29 -19.51 -10.99 -28.29
C ARG A 29 -18.20 -10.85 -27.50
N LYS A 30 -18.11 -11.55 -26.37
CA LYS A 30 -16.83 -11.71 -25.67
C LYS A 30 -15.91 -12.44 -26.65
N LYS A 31 -14.83 -11.80 -27.08
CA LYS A 31 -13.72 -12.51 -27.73
C LYS A 31 -13.25 -13.56 -26.73
N ASP A 32 -13.23 -14.83 -27.14
CA ASP A 32 -12.58 -15.88 -26.38
C ASP A 32 -11.09 -15.60 -26.36
N ARG A 33 -10.68 -14.72 -25.44
CA ARG A 33 -9.30 -14.59 -25.06
C ARG A 33 -9.03 -15.88 -24.31
N GLN A 34 -8.33 -16.82 -24.94
CA GLN A 34 -7.70 -17.92 -24.21
C GLN A 34 -6.74 -17.28 -23.21
N ILE A 35 -7.22 -17.04 -22.00
CA ILE A 35 -6.37 -16.69 -20.89
C ILE A 35 -6.01 -18.01 -20.23
N SER A 36 -4.73 -18.35 -20.29
CA SER A 36 -4.18 -19.55 -19.64
C SER A 36 -4.70 -19.64 -18.20
N SER A 37 -5.36 -20.76 -17.87
CA SER A 37 -5.92 -21.05 -16.54
C SER A 37 -4.89 -20.91 -15.41
N GLU A 38 -3.61 -20.97 -15.74
CA GLU A 38 -2.48 -20.81 -14.83
C GLU A 38 -2.36 -19.42 -14.20
N ARG A 39 -2.96 -18.37 -14.79
CA ARG A 39 -2.90 -17.00 -14.25
C ARG A 39 -3.95 -16.70 -13.19
N PHE A 40 -4.94 -17.56 -13.03
CA PHE A 40 -6.08 -17.32 -12.15
C PHE A 40 -6.24 -18.45 -11.16
N CYS A 41 -6.44 -18.11 -9.89
CA CYS A 41 -6.78 -19.11 -8.89
C CYS A 41 -8.18 -19.66 -9.19
N PRO A 42 -8.37 -20.99 -9.34
CA PRO A 42 -9.67 -21.57 -9.67
C PRO A 42 -10.70 -21.40 -8.54
N VAL A 43 -10.24 -21.27 -7.29
CA VAL A 43 -11.12 -21.16 -6.12
C VAL A 43 -11.62 -19.74 -5.91
N THR A 44 -10.78 -18.73 -6.17
CA THR A 44 -11.09 -17.32 -5.86
C THR A 44 -11.25 -16.44 -7.09
N GLY A 45 -10.94 -16.92 -8.29
CA GLY A 45 -11.04 -16.17 -9.55
C GLY A 45 -10.10 -14.97 -9.65
N THR A 46 -9.17 -14.81 -8.71
CA THR A 46 -8.23 -13.69 -8.66
C THR A 46 -6.99 -13.97 -9.50
N GLN A 47 -6.49 -12.94 -10.20
CA GLN A 47 -5.26 -13.03 -10.99
C GLN A 47 -4.04 -12.93 -10.06
N CYS A 48 -3.11 -13.87 -10.15
CA CYS A 48 -1.83 -13.77 -9.45
C CYS A 48 -0.97 -12.69 -10.11
N LEU A 49 -0.80 -11.54 -9.45
CA LEU A 49 0.08 -10.44 -9.88
C LEU A 49 1.49 -10.54 -9.26
N SER A 50 1.84 -11.69 -8.70
CA SER A 50 3.08 -11.85 -7.95
C SER A 50 4.31 -11.70 -8.87
N PRO A 51 5.34 -10.91 -8.50
CA PRO A 51 6.53 -10.70 -9.32
C PRO A 51 7.39 -11.96 -9.57
N LEU A 52 7.08 -13.07 -8.89
CA LEU A 52 7.91 -14.27 -8.83
C LEU A 52 7.46 -15.40 -9.78
N THR A 53 6.36 -15.22 -10.53
CA THR A 53 5.97 -16.22 -11.53
C THR A 53 6.55 -15.86 -12.90
N PRO A 54 7.31 -16.77 -13.56
CA PRO A 54 7.81 -16.51 -14.90
C PRO A 54 6.62 -16.40 -15.85
N SER A 55 6.51 -15.26 -16.54
CA SER A 55 5.52 -15.08 -17.61
C SER A 55 5.84 -16.04 -18.76
N SER A 56 5.16 -17.18 -18.82
CA SER A 56 5.24 -18.08 -19.96
C SER A 56 4.52 -17.44 -21.16
N SER A 57 5.35 -17.02 -22.12
CA SER A 57 5.07 -16.57 -23.50
C SER A 57 5.04 -15.05 -23.75
N PRO A 58 5.92 -14.57 -24.66
CA PRO A 58 5.71 -13.33 -25.39
C PRO A 58 4.96 -13.63 -26.69
N PHE A 59 3.85 -12.93 -26.96
CA PHE A 59 3.38 -12.78 -28.33
C PHE A 59 4.35 -11.84 -29.05
N ARG A 60 5.40 -12.40 -29.65
CA ARG A 60 6.25 -11.73 -30.64
C ARG A 60 5.61 -11.90 -32.02
N THR A 61 5.19 -10.79 -32.62
CA THR A 61 5.10 -10.67 -34.08
C THR A 61 6.49 -10.83 -34.67
N LYS A 62 6.60 -11.63 -35.73
CA LYS A 62 7.86 -11.92 -36.43
C LYS A 62 8.30 -10.72 -37.26
N SER A 63 9.51 -10.24 -37.04
CA SER A 63 10.39 -9.76 -38.10
C SER A 63 11.80 -10.23 -37.79
N ASP A 64 12.44 -10.70 -38.85
CA ASP A 64 13.76 -11.29 -38.97
C ASP A 64 14.87 -10.38 -38.41
N VAL A 65 15.88 -11.00 -37.80
CA VAL A 65 17.26 -10.56 -37.52
C VAL A 65 17.80 -11.35 -36.32
N GLU A 66 18.65 -12.31 -36.67
CA GLU A 66 19.84 -12.82 -35.98
C GLU A 66 19.98 -12.63 -34.46
N LEU A 67 19.99 -13.77 -33.76
CA LEU A 67 20.20 -13.92 -32.32
C LEU A 67 21.68 -13.69 -31.96
N SER A 68 22.02 -12.50 -31.44
CA SER A 68 23.15 -12.37 -30.52
C SER A 68 22.67 -12.67 -29.09
N THR A 69 23.38 -13.59 -28.43
CA THR A 69 23.16 -14.03 -27.06
C THR A 69 23.63 -12.96 -26.07
N GLU A 70 22.89 -11.86 -25.99
CA GLU A 70 23.13 -10.85 -24.96
C GLU A 70 22.32 -11.21 -23.73
N ARG A 71 23.02 -11.80 -22.76
CA ARG A 71 22.58 -11.89 -21.36
C ARG A 71 22.12 -10.50 -20.96
N THR A 72 20.80 -10.31 -20.86
CA THR A 72 20.18 -9.09 -20.39
C THR A 72 20.69 -8.85 -18.98
N ALA A 73 21.69 -7.98 -18.89
CA ALA A 73 22.24 -7.49 -17.65
C ALA A 73 21.06 -7.06 -16.77
N VAL A 74 21.05 -7.60 -15.56
CA VAL A 74 20.19 -7.15 -14.46
C VAL A 74 20.19 -5.63 -14.51
N SER A 75 19.03 -5.05 -14.84
CA SER A 75 18.84 -3.61 -14.80
C SER A 75 19.23 -3.16 -13.40
N THR A 76 20.43 -2.59 -13.30
CA THR A 76 20.92 -1.94 -12.10
C THR A 76 19.94 -0.82 -11.88
N ARG A 77 18.99 -1.06 -10.96
CA ARG A 77 18.07 -0.08 -10.38
C ARG A 77 18.80 1.25 -10.37
N GLY A 78 18.39 2.15 -11.28
CA GLY A 78 19.09 3.40 -11.55
C GLY A 78 19.45 4.03 -10.21
N HIS A 79 20.74 4.05 -9.91
CA HIS A 79 21.24 4.67 -8.71
C HIS A 79 20.77 6.12 -8.81
N LEU A 80 19.82 6.52 -7.95
CA LEU A 80 19.39 7.90 -7.80
C LEU A 80 20.59 8.67 -7.20
N GLN A 81 21.63 8.90 -8.01
CA GLN A 81 22.71 9.86 -7.73
C GLN A 81 22.10 11.27 -7.78
N ALA A 82 20.94 11.41 -8.42
CA ALA A 82 20.21 12.64 -8.57
C ALA A 82 19.60 13.07 -7.22
N ASP A 83 20.30 14.05 -6.64
CA ASP A 83 19.87 15.03 -5.66
C ASP A 83 20.00 14.70 -4.16
N LYS A 84 21.19 14.20 -3.76
CA LYS A 84 21.62 14.14 -2.35
C LYS A 84 21.46 15.48 -1.61
N LYS A 85 21.60 16.61 -2.33
CA LYS A 85 21.37 17.96 -1.79
C LYS A 85 19.88 18.18 -1.49
N GLY A 86 18.99 17.90 -2.45
CA GLY A 86 17.54 17.94 -2.25
C GLY A 86 17.06 17.09 -1.08
N LEU A 87 17.59 15.86 -0.94
CA LEU A 87 17.26 14.98 0.18
C LEU A 87 17.70 15.56 1.54
N ASN A 88 18.89 16.15 1.63
CA ASN A 88 19.36 16.80 2.85
C ASN A 88 18.50 18.01 3.22
N ILE A 89 18.09 18.81 2.22
CA ILE A 89 17.19 19.95 2.43
C ILE A 89 15.84 19.47 2.95
N LEU A 90 15.24 18.47 2.30
CA LEU A 90 13.97 17.88 2.73
C LEU A 90 14.06 17.38 4.16
N ARG A 91 15.13 16.65 4.50
CA ARG A 91 15.36 16.19 5.85
C ARG A 91 15.44 17.33 6.86
N SER A 92 16.15 18.41 6.53
CA SER A 92 16.23 19.58 7.42
C SER A 92 14.85 20.22 7.65
N LYS A 93 13.98 20.23 6.63
CA LYS A 93 12.60 20.72 6.76
C LYS A 93 11.76 19.81 7.64
N VAL A 94 11.89 18.49 7.49
CA VAL A 94 11.21 17.51 8.36
C VAL A 94 11.66 17.67 9.80
N GLU A 95 12.97 17.77 10.07
CA GLU A 95 13.47 17.97 11.44
C GLU A 95 12.94 19.26 12.07
N LYS A 96 12.81 20.35 11.28
CA LYS A 96 12.18 21.61 11.73
C LYS A 96 10.67 21.46 11.97
N SER A 97 9.94 20.77 11.10
CA SER A 97 8.48 20.61 11.27
C SER A 97 8.15 19.80 12.52
N VAL A 98 8.98 18.81 12.87
CA VAL A 98 8.85 18.07 14.14
C VAL A 98 8.90 18.99 15.35
N LEU A 99 9.82 19.96 15.36
CA LEU A 99 9.92 20.92 16.46
C LEU A 99 8.66 21.80 16.55
N VAL A 100 8.16 22.26 15.41
CA VAL A 100 6.91 23.06 15.36
C VAL A 100 5.73 22.24 15.87
N ILE A 101 5.58 21.00 15.41
CA ILE A 101 4.51 20.08 15.86
C ILE A 101 4.53 19.91 17.37
N LYS A 102 5.71 19.72 17.97
CA LYS A 102 5.83 19.59 19.42
C LYS A 102 5.45 20.85 20.17
N ALA A 103 5.95 22.00 19.71
CA ALA A 103 5.59 23.29 20.32
C ALA A 103 4.07 23.52 20.25
N THR A 104 3.42 23.14 19.14
CA THR A 104 1.96 23.19 19.02
C THR A 104 1.29 22.23 20.00
N ARG A 105 1.80 21.00 20.15
CA ARG A 105 1.26 20.02 21.11
C ARG A 105 1.35 20.51 22.56
N GLU A 106 2.46 21.14 22.94
CA GLU A 106 2.63 21.74 24.26
C GLU A 106 1.61 22.86 24.50
N LYS A 107 1.41 23.74 23.51
CA LYS A 107 0.40 24.81 23.57
C LYS A 107 -1.02 24.25 23.71
N LEU A 108 -1.38 23.23 22.92
CA LEU A 108 -2.69 22.58 23.02
C LEU A 108 -2.88 21.89 24.37
N SER A 109 -1.83 21.28 24.92
CA SER A 109 -1.89 20.69 26.26
C SER A 109 -2.11 21.74 27.35
N ALA A 110 -1.49 22.92 27.22
CA ALA A 110 -1.71 24.03 28.14
C ALA A 110 -3.15 24.59 28.04
N LEU A 111 -3.68 24.72 26.82
CA LEU A 111 -5.07 25.11 26.59
C LEU A 111 -6.05 24.09 27.19
N GLN A 112 -5.80 22.79 27.00
CA GLN A 112 -6.59 21.73 27.60
C GLN A 112 -6.63 21.82 29.13
N ALA A 113 -5.49 22.10 29.76
CA ALA A 113 -5.40 22.21 31.22
C ALA A 113 -6.16 23.44 31.77
N LEU A 114 -6.34 24.47 30.96
CA LEU A 114 -7.05 25.69 31.34
C LEU A 114 -8.56 25.59 31.08
N GLU A 115 -8.95 25.12 29.89
CA GLU A 115 -10.35 25.14 29.44
C GLU A 115 -11.10 23.83 29.74
N GLY A 116 -10.39 22.69 29.77
CA GLY A 116 -11.00 21.39 30.05
C GLY A 116 -11.99 20.90 28.97
N SER A 117 -11.84 21.35 27.72
CA SER A 117 -12.73 20.98 26.62
C SER A 117 -12.68 19.48 26.30
N THR A 118 -13.85 18.84 26.18
CA THR A 118 -13.96 17.41 25.82
C THR A 118 -13.63 17.15 24.35
N GLU A 119 -13.89 18.11 23.47
CA GLU A 119 -13.55 18.02 22.05
C GLU A 119 -12.03 18.05 21.84
N LEU A 120 -11.36 18.93 22.58
CA LEU A 120 -9.90 19.05 22.54
C LEU A 120 -9.23 17.83 23.20
N GLU A 121 -9.84 17.26 24.25
CA GLU A 121 -9.40 16.00 24.84
C GLU A 121 -9.44 14.84 23.81
N TYR A 122 -10.53 14.72 23.05
CA TYR A 122 -10.64 13.70 21.99
C TYR A 122 -9.54 13.85 20.94
N PHE A 123 -9.30 15.08 20.49
CA PHE A 123 -8.25 15.38 19.53
C PHE A 123 -6.85 15.06 20.07
N MET A 124 -6.54 15.49 21.30
CA MET A 124 -5.29 15.18 21.97
C MET A 124 -5.12 13.67 22.20
N GLY A 125 -6.19 12.96 22.53
CA GLY A 125 -6.20 11.51 22.65
C GLY A 125 -5.87 10.80 21.33
N ALA A 126 -6.44 11.25 20.21
CA ALA A 126 -6.08 10.74 18.88
C ALA A 126 -4.63 11.09 18.53
N TRP A 127 -4.18 12.31 18.83
CA TRP A 127 -2.80 12.74 18.59
C TRP A 127 -1.80 11.91 19.40
N ASN A 128 -2.08 11.62 20.66
CA ASN A 128 -1.19 10.87 21.55
C ASN A 128 -1.02 9.40 21.11
N LYS A 129 -1.94 8.86 20.32
CA LYS A 129 -1.83 7.54 19.69
C LYS A 129 -0.89 7.55 18.48
N SER A 130 -0.57 8.72 17.94
CA SER A 130 0.49 8.87 16.93
C SER A 130 1.82 8.48 17.55
N GLY A 131 2.62 7.70 16.81
CA GLY A 131 3.91 7.20 17.29
C GLY A 131 4.89 8.33 17.68
N ASP A 132 5.95 7.97 18.41
CA ASP A 132 6.94 8.95 18.85
C ASP A 132 7.79 9.46 17.66
N LEU A 133 7.49 10.68 17.25
CA LEU A 133 8.16 11.39 16.18
C LEU A 133 9.68 11.55 16.41
N ASN A 134 10.14 11.63 17.67
CA ASN A 134 11.56 11.64 17.99
C ASN A 134 12.23 10.30 17.70
N ALA A 135 11.59 9.21 18.11
CA ALA A 135 12.10 7.87 17.86
C ALA A 135 12.21 7.60 16.36
N GLU A 136 11.21 8.00 15.58
CA GLU A 136 11.23 7.90 14.12
C GLU A 136 12.33 8.76 13.48
N LEU A 137 12.51 10.00 13.93
CA LEU A 137 13.63 10.83 13.48
C LEU A 137 14.97 10.17 13.79
N ARG A 138 15.19 9.68 15.02
CA ARG A 138 16.42 9.01 15.44
C ARG A 138 16.70 7.80 14.55
N ARG A 139 15.70 6.94 14.33
CA ARG A 139 15.79 5.78 13.44
C ARG A 139 16.17 6.18 12.02
N ASN A 140 15.59 7.26 11.49
CA ASN A 140 15.98 7.79 10.18
C ASN A 140 17.45 8.22 10.16
N ARG A 141 17.94 8.91 11.22
CA ARG A 141 19.36 9.32 11.30
C ARG A 141 20.30 8.12 11.28
N GLU A 142 19.96 7.06 12.01
CA GLU A 142 20.74 5.81 12.10
C GLU A 142 20.80 5.09 10.76
N LEU A 143 19.66 4.89 10.09
CA LEU A 143 19.59 4.27 8.77
C LEU A 143 20.43 5.03 7.73
N MET A 144 20.39 6.36 7.77
CA MET A 144 21.22 7.19 6.89
C MET A 144 22.71 7.05 7.18
N ALA A 145 23.10 6.95 8.45
CA ALA A 145 24.50 6.70 8.82
C ALA A 145 24.95 5.32 8.33
N GLN A 146 24.11 4.29 8.46
CA GLN A 146 24.38 2.95 7.97
C GLN A 146 24.51 2.91 6.44
N GLY A 147 23.61 3.58 5.71
CA GLY A 147 23.67 3.69 4.25
C GLY A 147 24.96 4.36 3.78
N LYS A 148 25.38 5.44 4.46
CA LYS A 148 26.68 6.09 4.21
C LYS A 148 27.85 5.12 4.44
N ARG A 149 27.90 4.45 5.59
CA ARG A 149 28.96 3.46 5.92
C ARG A 149 29.08 2.37 4.86
N ARG A 150 27.94 1.79 4.43
CA ARG A 150 27.89 0.78 3.37
C ARG A 150 28.43 1.31 2.04
N SER A 151 28.08 2.54 1.66
CA SER A 151 28.59 3.15 0.43
C SER A 151 30.11 3.37 0.43
N TYR A 152 30.71 3.67 1.58
CA TYR A 152 32.16 3.79 1.71
C TYR A 152 32.88 2.44 1.65
N GLN A 153 32.26 1.37 2.17
CA GLN A 153 32.84 0.02 2.08
C GLN A 153 32.80 -0.53 0.65
N THR A 154 31.72 -0.29 -0.10
CA THR A 154 31.63 -0.70 -1.51
C THR A 154 32.63 0.05 -2.39
N ALA A 155 32.94 1.32 -2.09
CA ALA A 155 33.94 2.08 -2.83
C ALA A 155 35.37 1.55 -2.62
N LYS A 156 35.71 1.12 -1.40
CA LYS A 156 37.04 0.53 -1.10
C LYS A 156 37.25 -0.87 -1.69
N VAL A 157 36.19 -1.62 -1.94
CA VAL A 157 36.27 -2.96 -2.56
C VAL A 157 36.50 -2.87 -4.08
N GLN A 158 36.20 -1.73 -4.72
CA GLN A 158 36.42 -1.51 -6.15
C GLN A 158 37.82 -0.96 -6.49
N GLU A 159 38.62 -0.62 -5.49
CA GLU A 159 39.96 -0.01 -5.65
C GLU A 159 41.11 -1.02 -5.47
N ASN A 160 40.80 -2.27 -5.12
CA ASN A 160 41.72 -3.41 -5.05
C ASN A 160 41.39 -4.44 -6.14
#